data_AF-A0A1W9PJJ6-F1
#
_entry.id   AF-A0A1W9PJJ6-F1
#
_cell.length_a   1.000
_cell.length_b   1.000
_cell.length_c   1.000
_cell.angle_alpha   90.00
_cell.angle_beta   90.00
_cell.angle_gamma   90.00
#
_symmetry.space_group_name_H-M   'P 1'
#
loop_
_entity.id
_entity.type
_entity.pdbx_description
1 polymer ?
#
loop_
_entity_poly.entity_id
_entity_poly.type
_entity_poly.pdbx_seq_one_letter_code
_entity_poly.pdbx_strand_id
1 'polypeptide(L)'
;MKYEQKAFGLWSAVFLGIGSMVGAGIFVLLGEAGAIAGNLVWLSFIFGGIIALLSGYSLAKLATAYPSRGGIIEYLVQCYGEGVFSGSVSVLFYLSAVVAIAMVAKTFGTYAS
;
A
#
# COMPACT_ATOMS: atom_id res chain seq x y z
N MET A 1 18.64 -22.05 -19.16
CA MET A 1 17.93 -21.69 -17.91
C MET A 1 16.66 -20.93 -18.28
N LYS A 2 15.48 -21.51 -18.05
CA LYS A 2 14.18 -20.92 -18.41
C LYS A 2 13.69 -20.02 -17.27
N TYR A 3 13.95 -18.73 -17.35
CA TYR A 3 13.13 -17.72 -16.67
C TYR A 3 12.28 -17.07 -17.74
N GLU A 4 10.96 -17.23 -17.66
CA GLU A 4 9.94 -16.34 -18.27
C GLU A 4 8.54 -16.96 -18.08
N GLN A 5 8.12 -17.17 -16.82
CA GLN A 5 6.71 -17.10 -16.52
C GLN A 5 6.47 -15.79 -15.77
N LYS A 6 5.97 -14.78 -16.50
CA LYS A 6 5.34 -13.62 -15.88
C LYS A 6 4.16 -14.15 -15.07
N ALA A 7 4.34 -14.29 -13.76
CA ALA A 7 3.29 -14.78 -12.86
C ALA A 7 2.04 -13.88 -12.87
N PHE A 8 2.17 -12.64 -13.36
CA PHE A 8 1.11 -11.64 -13.42
C PHE A 8 1.24 -10.80 -14.70
N GLY A 9 0.11 -10.52 -15.36
CA GLY A 9 0.03 -9.51 -16.43
C GLY A 9 -0.05 -8.10 -15.85
N LEU A 10 0.28 -7.07 -16.65
CA LEU A 10 0.19 -5.67 -16.24
C LEU A 10 -1.23 -5.32 -15.77
N TRP A 11 -2.24 -5.68 -16.56
CA TRP A 11 -3.63 -5.43 -16.22
C TRP A 11 -4.06 -6.14 -14.96
N SER A 12 -3.66 -7.40 -14.77
CA SER A 12 -3.91 -8.13 -13.53
C SER A 12 -3.32 -7.36 -12.33
N ALA A 13 -2.08 -6.86 -12.45
CA ALA A 13 -1.39 -6.14 -11.37
C ALA A 13 -2.10 -4.83 -11.03
N VAL A 14 -2.55 -4.10 -12.06
CA VAL A 14 -3.34 -2.88 -11.90
C VAL A 14 -4.65 -3.17 -11.19
N PHE A 15 -5.41 -4.18 -11.62
CA PHE A 15 -6.68 -4.54 -10.98
C PHE A 15 -6.49 -5.03 -9.54
N LEU A 16 -5.42 -5.78 -9.26
CA LEU A 16 -5.08 -6.19 -7.91
C LEU A 16 -4.80 -4.97 -7.00
N GLY A 17 -4.04 -4.00 -7.50
CA GLY A 17 -3.73 -2.77 -6.77
C GLY A 17 -4.96 -1.88 -6.56
N ILE A 18 -5.82 -1.72 -7.57
CA ILE A 18 -7.07 -0.96 -7.45
C ILE A 18 -8.00 -1.66 -6.45
N GLY A 19 -8.17 -2.97 -6.58
CA GLY A 19 -9.03 -3.76 -5.69
C GLY A 19 -8.59 -3.69 -4.23
N SER A 20 -7.29 -3.79 -3.96
CA SER A 20 -6.77 -3.68 -2.59
C SER A 20 -6.95 -2.28 -2.00
N MET A 21 -6.71 -1.22 -2.79
CA MET A 21 -6.82 0.16 -2.33
C MET A 21 -8.27 0.61 -2.15
N VAL A 22 -9.17 0.21 -3.05
CA VAL A 22 -10.61 0.46 -2.92
C VAL A 22 -11.21 -0.33 -1.76
N GLY A 23 -10.86 -1.62 -1.64
CA GLY A 23 -11.34 -2.49 -0.57
C GLY A 23 -10.94 -2.01 0.82
N ALA A 24 -9.67 -1.66 1.02
CA ALA A 24 -9.19 -1.15 2.29
C ALA A 24 -9.55 0.33 2.52
N GLY A 25 -9.47 1.18 1.51
CA GLY A 25 -9.66 2.62 1.69
C GLY A 25 -11.11 3.03 1.85
N ILE A 26 -11.96 2.67 0.88
CA ILE A 26 -13.34 3.17 0.81
C ILE A 26 -14.20 2.55 1.91
N PHE A 27 -14.08 1.25 2.17
CA PHE A 27 -14.92 0.59 3.17
C PHE A 27 -14.47 0.84 4.61
N VAL A 28 -13.18 1.12 4.83
CA VAL A 28 -12.66 1.32 6.19
C VAL A 28 -12.70 2.78 6.59
N LEU A 29 -12.31 3.70 5.69
CA LEU A 29 -11.99 5.09 6.05
C LEU A 29 -13.02 6.11 5.55
N LEU A 30 -13.87 5.78 4.57
CA LEU A 30 -14.78 6.77 3.98
C LEU A 30 -15.80 7.30 5.01
N GLY A 31 -16.33 6.44 5.87
CA GLY A 31 -17.31 6.82 6.89
C GLY A 31 -16.72 7.80 7.91
N GLU A 32 -15.53 7.49 8.42
CA GLU A 32 -14.80 8.35 9.35
C GLU A 32 -14.38 9.68 8.69
N ALA A 33 -13.85 9.62 7.47
CA ALA A 33 -13.49 10.81 6.71
C ALA A 33 -14.70 11.71 6.44
N GLY A 34 -15.87 11.12 6.16
CA GLY A 34 -17.13 11.85 6.02
C GLY A 34 -17.62 12.47 7.33
N ALA A 35 -17.44 11.79 8.46
CA ALA A 35 -17.78 12.34 9.77
C ALA A 35 -16.93 13.56 10.15
N ILE A 36 -15.64 13.58 9.76
CA ILE A 36 -14.71 14.66 10.07
C ILE A 36 -14.82 15.81 9.04
N ALA A 37 -14.79 15.50 7.74
CA ALA A 37 -14.72 16.49 6.66
C ALA A 37 -16.10 16.90 6.10
N GLY A 38 -17.16 16.13 6.40
CA GLY A 38 -18.50 16.38 5.90
C GLY A 38 -18.55 16.46 4.37
N ASN A 39 -19.18 17.51 3.85
CA ASN A 39 -19.30 17.76 2.42
C ASN A 39 -17.96 18.01 1.70
N LEU A 40 -16.88 18.29 2.44
CA LEU A 40 -15.56 18.58 1.86
C LEU A 40 -14.69 17.33 1.71
N VAL A 41 -15.20 16.14 2.03
CA VAL A 41 -14.43 14.88 1.98
C VAL A 41 -13.80 14.61 0.60
N TRP A 42 -14.46 15.01 -0.49
CA TRP A 42 -13.94 14.83 -1.85
C TRP A 42 -12.63 15.63 -2.09
N LEU A 43 -12.44 16.78 -1.43
CA LEU A 43 -11.18 17.53 -1.48
C LEU A 43 -10.06 16.74 -0.80
N SER A 44 -10.34 16.11 0.34
CA SER A 44 -9.38 15.24 1.02
C SER A 44 -8.93 14.07 0.12
N PHE A 45 -9.83 13.49 -0.67
CA PHE A 45 -9.48 12.47 -1.66
C PHE A 45 -8.62 13.01 -2.79
N ILE A 46 -8.84 14.24 -3.27
CA ILE A 46 -7.99 14.87 -4.30
C ILE A 46 -6.57 15.06 -3.76
N PHE A 47 -6.42 15.66 -2.57
CA PHE A 47 -5.10 15.86 -1.97
C PHE A 47 -4.40 14.53 -1.67
N GLY A 48 -5.13 13.56 -1.12
CA GLY A 48 -4.62 12.20 -0.91
C GLY A 48 -4.18 11.53 -2.21
N GLY A 49 -4.95 11.70 -3.29
CA GLY A 49 -4.63 11.18 -4.63
C GLY A 49 -3.36 11.80 -5.21
N ILE A 50 -3.15 13.11 -5.06
CA ILE A 50 -1.92 13.78 -5.50
C ILE A 50 -0.71 13.23 -4.75
N ILE A 51 -0.80 13.09 -3.43
CA ILE A 51 0.29 12.53 -2.60
C ILE A 51 0.57 11.07 -3.00
N ALA A 52 -0.48 10.29 -3.24
CA ALA A 52 -0.37 8.90 -3.68
C ALA A 52 0.27 8.79 -5.06
N LEU A 53 -0.03 9.67 -6.01
CA LEU A 53 0.59 9.71 -7.33
C LEU A 53 2.09 10.02 -7.25
N LEU A 54 2.49 10.99 -6.43
CA LEU A 54 3.90 11.32 -6.22
C LEU A 54 4.65 10.14 -5.58
N SER A 55 4.03 9.50 -4.58
CA SER A 55 4.59 8.33 -3.91
C SER A 55 4.70 7.12 -4.86
N GLY A 56 3.65 6.87 -5.65
CA GLY A 56 3.61 5.81 -6.64
C GLY A 56 4.65 6.00 -7.74
N TYR A 57 4.86 7.23 -8.20
CA TYR A 57 5.91 7.54 -9.18
C TYR A 57 7.32 7.27 -8.63
N SER A 58 7.58 7.67 -7.38
CA SER A 58 8.85 7.38 -6.71
C SER A 58 9.11 5.87 -6.62
N LEU A 59 8.11 5.11 -6.18
CA LEU A 59 8.19 3.65 -6.09
C LEU A 59 8.32 2.98 -7.45
N ALA A 60 7.65 3.49 -8.49
CA ALA A 60 7.77 2.97 -9.85
C ALA A 60 9.20 3.13 -10.38
N LYS A 61 9.84 4.30 -10.17
CA LYS A 61 11.26 4.48 -10.53
C LYS A 61 12.16 3.52 -9.77
N LEU A 62 11.93 3.35 -8.48
CA LEU A 62 12.75 2.47 -7.65
C LEU A 62 12.60 1.00 -8.07
N ALA A 63 11.38 0.59 -8.43
CA ALA A 63 11.10 -0.75 -8.95
C ALA A 63 11.77 -1.02 -10.30
N THR A 64 11.92 0.00 -11.16
CA THR A 64 12.69 -0.15 -12.39
C THR A 64 14.20 -0.18 -12.18
N ALA A 65 14.70 0.53 -11.15
CA ALA A 65 16.13 0.57 -10.83
C ALA A 65 16.60 -0.71 -10.12
N TYR A 66 15.77 -1.26 -9.22
CA TYR A 66 16.08 -2.45 -8.42
C TYR A 66 15.00 -3.52 -8.60
N PRO A 67 15.02 -4.29 -9.70
CA PRO A 67 14.02 -5.34 -9.93
C PRO A 67 14.23 -6.52 -8.97
N SER A 68 13.61 -6.46 -7.80
CA SER A 68 13.67 -7.50 -6.77
C SER A 68 12.28 -7.97 -6.35
N ARG A 69 12.22 -9.21 -5.85
CA ARG A 69 11.01 -9.80 -5.26
C ARG A 69 10.76 -9.33 -3.82
N GLY A 70 11.72 -8.65 -3.18
CA GLY A 70 11.63 -8.20 -1.78
C GLY A 70 10.82 -6.93 -1.55
N GLY A 71 10.36 -6.25 -2.62
CA GLY A 71 9.49 -5.08 -2.52
C GLY A 71 10.12 -3.90 -1.80
N ILE A 72 9.33 -3.17 -1.01
CA ILE A 72 9.74 -1.89 -0.40
C ILE A 72 10.88 -2.05 0.63
N ILE A 73 10.94 -3.21 1.29
CA ILE A 73 11.99 -3.52 2.27
C ILE A 73 13.32 -3.74 1.58
N GLU A 74 13.34 -4.39 0.41
CA GLU A 74 14.56 -4.53 -0.38
C GLU A 74 15.12 -3.15 -0.72
N TYR A 75 14.28 -2.20 -1.14
CA TYR A 75 14.75 -0.86 -1.45
C TYR A 75 15.37 -0.15 -0.24
N LEU A 76 14.84 -0.38 0.96
CA LEU A 76 15.42 0.14 2.20
C LEU A 76 16.78 -0.50 2.51
N VAL A 77 16.90 -1.82 2.36
CA VAL A 77 18.17 -2.54 2.53
C VAL A 77 19.21 -2.07 1.50
N GLN A 78 18.82 -1.85 0.25
CA GLN A 78 19.72 -1.36 -0.80
C GLN A 78 20.21 0.07 -0.52
N CYS A 79 19.37 0.94 0.06
CA CYS A 79 19.77 2.31 0.42
C CYS A 79 20.58 2.43 1.71
N TYR A 80 20.24 1.66 2.75
CA TYR A 80 20.82 1.80 4.10
C TYR A 80 21.78 0.68 4.50
N GLY A 81 21.90 -0.36 3.67
CA GLY A 81 22.68 -1.56 3.97
C GLY A 81 21.94 -2.55 4.87
N GLU A 82 22.47 -3.78 4.93
CA GLU A 82 22.03 -4.77 5.91
C GLU A 82 22.52 -4.38 7.30
N GLY A 83 21.58 -4.13 8.22
CA GLY A 83 21.91 -3.72 9.58
C GLY A 83 20.70 -3.62 10.49
N VAL A 84 20.94 -3.31 11.76
CA VAL A 84 19.90 -3.20 12.80
C VAL A 84 18.84 -2.17 12.43
N PHE A 85 19.22 -1.08 11.76
CA PHE A 85 18.29 -0.06 11.29
C PHE A 85 17.29 -0.61 10.26
N SER A 86 17.79 -1.24 9.19
CA SER A 86 16.93 -1.83 8.15
C SER A 86 16.06 -2.97 8.70
N GLY A 87 16.62 -3.81 9.59
CA GLY A 87 15.87 -4.85 10.28
C GLY A 87 14.75 -4.29 11.16
N SER A 88 15.02 -3.23 11.93
CA SER A 88 14.03 -2.60 12.80
C SER A 88 12.89 -1.97 11.99
N VAL A 89 13.21 -1.26 10.91
CA VAL A 89 12.19 -0.66 10.01
C VAL A 89 11.35 -1.75 9.34
N SER A 90 11.96 -2.88 8.97
CA SER A 90 11.25 -4.03 8.41
C SER A 90 10.23 -4.61 9.39
N VAL A 91 10.61 -4.76 10.67
CA VAL A 91 9.69 -5.22 11.72
C VAL A 91 8.55 -4.23 11.92
N LEU A 92 8.84 -2.92 11.95
CA LEU A 92 7.80 -1.88 12.06
C LEU A 92 6.82 -1.91 10.89
N PHE A 93 7.32 -2.16 9.68
CA PHE A 93 6.49 -2.32 8.49
C PHE A 93 5.58 -3.55 8.58
N TYR A 94 6.06 -4.68 9.10
CA TYR A 94 5.21 -5.84 9.33
C TYR A 94 4.15 -5.59 10.41
N LEU A 95 4.51 -4.88 11.49
CA LEU A 95 3.54 -4.51 12.52
C LEU A 95 2.44 -3.59 11.98
N SER A 96 2.78 -2.62 11.13
CA SER A 96 1.77 -1.75 10.50
C SER A 96 0.84 -2.56 9.58
N ALA A 97 1.35 -3.57 8.87
CA ALA A 97 0.53 -4.48 8.08
C ALA A 97 -0.46 -5.28 8.95
N VAL A 98 -0.03 -5.76 10.13
CA VAL A 98 -0.92 -6.46 11.08
C VAL A 98 -2.04 -5.54 11.57
N VAL A 99 -1.70 -4.29 11.91
CA VAL A 99 -2.70 -3.29 12.31
C VAL A 99 -3.69 -3.00 11.18
N ALA A 100 -3.22 -2.91 9.94
CA ALA A 100 -4.09 -2.71 8.78
C ALA A 100 -5.08 -3.88 8.59
N ILE A 101 -4.61 -5.13 8.73
CA ILE A 101 -5.47 -6.31 8.66
C ILE A 101 -6.52 -6.31 9.78
N ALA A 102 -6.12 -5.97 11.01
CA ALA A 102 -7.04 -5.87 12.15
C ALA A 102 -8.10 -4.78 11.94
N MET A 103 -7.71 -3.63 11.36
CA MET A 103 -8.62 -2.53 11.04
C MET A 103 -9.67 -2.98 10.02
N VAL A 104 -9.24 -3.64 8.93
CA VAL A 104 -10.14 -4.21 7.91
C VAL A 104 -11.09 -5.24 8.53
N ALA A 105 -10.58 -6.16 9.36
CA ALA A 105 -11.41 -7.15 10.04
C ALA A 105 -12.48 -6.51 10.92
N LYS A 106 -12.13 -5.47 11.68
CA LYS A 106 -13.07 -4.72 12.51
C LYS A 106 -14.19 -4.10 11.67
N THR A 107 -13.87 -3.44 10.56
CA THR A 107 -14.88 -2.79 9.73
C THR A 107 -15.78 -3.79 9.02
N PHE A 108 -15.24 -4.92 8.56
CA PHE A 108 -16.06 -6.01 8.05
C PHE A 108 -17.01 -6.56 9.13
N GLY A 109 -16.56 -6.67 10.38
CA GLY A 109 -17.41 -7.04 11.51
C GLY A 109 -18.60 -6.10 11.68
N THR A 110 -18.39 -4.79 11.56
CA THR A 110 -19.46 -3.78 11.62
C THR A 110 -20.47 -3.90 10.47
N TYR A 111 -20.06 -4.35 9.28
CA TYR A 111 -20.99 -4.57 8.17
C TYR A 111 -21.81 -5.87 8.28
N ALA A 112 -21.32 -6.85 9.05
CA ALA A 112 -21.95 -8.15 9.21
C ALA A 112 -22.98 -8.21 10.35
N SER A 113 -22.97 -7.23 11.26
CA SER A 113 -23.91 -7.06 12.37
C SER A 113 -25.09 -6.18 11.99
#